data_AF-A0A165ZCC5-F1
#
_entry.id   AF-A0A165ZCC5-F1
#
_cell.length_a   1.000
_cell.length_b   1.000
_cell.length_c   1.000
_cell.angle_alpha   90.00
_cell.angle_beta   90.00
_cell.angle_gamma   90.00
#
_symmetry.space_group_name_H-M   'P 1'
#
loop_
_entity.id
_entity.type
_entity.pdbx_description
1 polymer ?
#
loop_
_entity_poly.entity_id
_entity_poly.type
_entity_poly.pdbx_seq_one_letter_code
_entity_poly.pdbx_strand_id
1 'polypeptide(L)'
;MSRVALQAPKTPRSANDATFGLAVDAALLETRQSSECYETDRNLAAYARKFVYPLYTNCRDALGSSQEPWTRKNCVAAAIATDMEDFAAGLSCNVESGGTVSPISTWPNLDYNVYASIVGDCAWSKDGCPITQQNFVDLIYSSISQETSAKYPPSAQTLIDNYIKPMFDWAGFTLEQGIPYTNFNDWLHYSGAVNHGCPNGTGCTD
;
A
#
# COMPACT_ATOMS: atom_id res chain seq x y z
N MET A 1 -55.77 7.98 65.71
CA MET A 1 -56.14 7.29 64.45
C MET A 1 -54.88 7.14 63.63
N SER A 2 -54.17 6.02 63.77
CA SER A 2 -54.14 4.87 62.83
C SER A 2 -53.59 5.17 61.43
N ARG A 3 -52.39 4.59 61.18
CA ARG A 3 -51.98 3.77 60.01
C ARG A 3 -51.90 4.49 58.64
N VAL A 4 -50.97 4.25 57.69
CA VAL A 4 -50.13 3.11 57.28
C VAL A 4 -48.89 3.67 56.55
N ALA A 5 -47.73 3.05 56.72
CA ALA A 5 -46.56 3.23 55.84
C ALA A 5 -46.71 2.36 54.57
N LEU A 6 -46.49 2.94 53.39
CA LEU A 6 -46.37 2.21 52.13
C LEU A 6 -45.01 2.54 51.48
N GLN A 7 -44.28 1.48 51.18
CA GLN A 7 -42.94 1.47 50.63
C GLN A 7 -43.01 0.76 49.27
N ALA A 8 -42.49 1.37 48.21
CA ALA A 8 -42.15 0.75 46.91
C ALA A 8 -41.37 1.77 46.05
N PRO A 9 -40.69 1.36 44.96
CA PRO A 9 -39.51 0.50 44.92
C PRO A 9 -38.29 1.27 44.37
N LYS A 10 -37.07 0.82 44.73
CA LYS A 10 -35.82 1.29 44.13
C LYS A 10 -35.80 0.94 42.64
N THR A 11 -35.75 1.96 41.78
CA THR A 11 -35.43 1.79 40.36
C THR A 11 -33.95 1.41 40.24
N PRO A 12 -33.58 0.31 39.55
CA PRO A 12 -32.19 0.05 39.23
C PRO A 12 -31.71 1.05 38.18
N ARG A 13 -30.56 1.70 38.44
CA ARG A 13 -29.75 2.36 37.40
C ARG A 13 -29.32 1.26 36.42
N SER A 14 -29.85 1.30 35.20
CA SER A 14 -29.32 0.50 34.10
C SER A 14 -27.95 1.07 33.74
N ALA A 15 -26.90 0.34 34.09
CA ALA A 15 -25.67 0.33 33.30
C ALA A 15 -26.04 -0.29 31.95
N ASN A 16 -25.74 0.39 30.84
CA ASN A 16 -25.55 -0.14 29.49
C ASN A 16 -25.45 1.04 28.53
N ASP A 17 -24.24 1.61 28.39
CA ASP A 17 -23.96 2.60 27.33
C ASP A 17 -22.50 2.54 26.87
N ALA A 18 -21.99 1.32 26.68
CA ALA A 18 -20.63 1.09 26.19
C ALA A 18 -20.55 0.05 25.06
N THR A 19 -21.66 -0.59 24.70
CA THR A 19 -21.70 -1.70 23.71
C THR A 19 -22.23 -1.27 22.34
N PHE A 20 -22.92 -0.13 22.25
CA PHE A 20 -23.46 0.40 20.98
C PHE A 20 -22.46 1.22 20.17
N GLY A 21 -21.42 1.80 20.78
CA GLY A 21 -20.38 2.53 20.04
C GLY A 21 -19.47 1.59 19.23
N LEU A 22 -19.00 0.50 19.85
CA LEU A 22 -18.04 -0.42 19.24
C LEU A 22 -18.60 -1.18 18.02
N ALA A 23 -19.88 -1.55 18.04
CA ALA A 23 -20.50 -2.29 16.94
C ALA A 23 -20.85 -1.39 15.73
N VAL A 24 -21.21 -0.12 15.98
CA VAL A 24 -21.47 0.85 14.90
C VAL A 24 -20.16 1.27 14.25
N ASP A 25 -19.10 1.46 15.04
CA ASP A 25 -17.76 1.75 14.53
C ASP A 25 -17.23 0.59 13.68
N ALA A 26 -17.35 -0.67 14.15
CA ALA A 26 -16.94 -1.84 13.38
C ALA A 26 -17.72 -1.99 12.07
N ALA A 27 -19.05 -1.82 12.08
CA ALA A 27 -19.87 -1.91 10.87
C ALA A 27 -19.60 -0.76 9.88
N LEU A 28 -19.35 0.45 10.38
CA LEU A 28 -18.94 1.60 9.56
C LEU A 28 -17.53 1.39 8.99
N LEU A 29 -16.63 0.78 9.76
CA LEU A 29 -15.27 0.44 9.35
C LEU A 29 -15.29 -0.64 8.24
N GLU A 30 -16.06 -1.71 8.43
CA GLU A 30 -16.27 -2.76 7.43
C GLU A 30 -16.88 -2.20 6.14
N THR A 31 -17.86 -1.29 6.26
CA THR A 31 -18.48 -0.64 5.10
C THR A 31 -17.51 0.31 4.39
N ARG A 32 -16.68 1.05 5.13
CA ARG A 32 -15.66 1.95 4.56
C ARG A 32 -14.53 1.18 3.88
N GLN A 33 -13.98 0.17 4.54
CA GLN A 33 -12.91 -0.67 4.00
C GLN A 33 -13.36 -1.42 2.75
N SER A 34 -14.57 -1.99 2.75
CA SER A 34 -15.13 -2.63 1.56
C SER A 34 -15.39 -1.65 0.42
N SER A 35 -15.74 -0.38 0.70
CA SER A 35 -15.89 0.65 -0.33
C SER A 35 -14.55 1.20 -0.84
N GLU A 36 -13.61 1.55 0.03
CA GLU A 36 -12.33 2.18 -0.36
C GLU A 36 -11.44 1.21 -1.12
N CYS A 37 -11.32 -0.03 -0.63
CA CYS A 37 -10.50 -1.04 -1.29
C CYS A 37 -11.12 -1.50 -2.63
N TYR A 38 -12.46 -1.61 -2.70
CA TYR A 38 -13.18 -1.90 -3.95
C TYR A 38 -13.03 -0.78 -4.99
N GLU A 39 -13.14 0.47 -4.56
CA GLU A 39 -12.97 1.63 -5.44
C GLU A 39 -11.54 1.70 -5.96
N THR A 40 -10.54 1.43 -5.10
CA THR A 40 -9.12 1.34 -5.49
C THR A 40 -8.89 0.25 -6.54
N ASP A 41 -9.36 -0.98 -6.27
CA ASP A 41 -9.25 -2.09 -7.21
C ASP A 41 -9.86 -1.75 -8.57
N ARG A 42 -11.07 -1.17 -8.55
CA ARG A 42 -11.77 -0.73 -9.76
C ARG A 42 -10.97 0.35 -10.49
N ASN A 43 -10.42 1.32 -9.76
CA ASN A 43 -9.66 2.42 -10.35
C ASN A 43 -8.35 1.90 -10.98
N LEU A 44 -7.57 1.09 -10.27
CA LEU A 44 -6.36 0.48 -10.81
C LEU A 44 -6.67 -0.37 -12.06
N ALA A 45 -7.75 -1.14 -12.05
CA ALA A 45 -8.15 -1.95 -13.21
C ALA A 45 -8.66 -1.14 -14.40
N ALA A 46 -9.38 -0.04 -14.17
CA ALA A 46 -10.01 0.76 -15.21
C ALA A 46 -9.10 1.83 -15.81
N TYR A 47 -8.18 2.36 -14.99
CA TYR A 47 -7.58 3.65 -15.24
C TYR A 47 -6.06 3.69 -15.17
N ALA A 48 -5.43 2.75 -14.47
CA ALA A 48 -3.97 2.63 -14.51
C ALA A 48 -3.53 1.99 -15.85
N ARG A 49 -2.24 2.14 -16.19
CA ARG A 49 -1.64 1.39 -17.31
C ARG A 49 -1.81 -0.11 -17.07
N LYS A 50 -1.99 -0.89 -18.14
CA LYS A 50 -2.41 -2.31 -18.03
C LYS A 50 -1.47 -3.22 -17.24
N PHE A 51 -0.22 -2.82 -17.02
CA PHE A 51 0.75 -3.58 -16.23
C PHE A 51 0.61 -3.38 -14.71
N VAL A 52 -0.03 -2.30 -14.27
CA VAL A 52 -0.09 -1.90 -12.86
C VAL A 52 -0.99 -2.85 -12.06
N TYR A 53 -2.22 -3.07 -12.53
CA TYR A 53 -3.19 -3.89 -11.80
C TYR A 53 -2.71 -5.33 -11.58
N PRO A 54 -2.17 -6.06 -12.59
CA PRO A 54 -1.59 -7.39 -12.38
C PRO A 54 -0.47 -7.41 -11.32
N LEU A 55 0.47 -6.46 -11.35
CA LEU A 55 1.54 -6.36 -10.35
C LEU A 55 0.99 -6.19 -8.93
N TYR A 56 0.04 -5.28 -8.78
CA TYR A 56 -0.61 -5.01 -7.51
C TYR A 56 -1.37 -6.25 -6.99
N THR A 57 -2.17 -6.92 -7.83
CA THR A 57 -2.88 -8.14 -7.41
C THR A 57 -1.92 -9.27 -7.02
N ASN A 58 -0.81 -9.43 -7.74
CA ASN A 58 0.22 -10.42 -7.39
C ASN A 58 0.84 -10.13 -6.02
N CYS A 59 1.17 -8.86 -5.72
CA CYS A 59 1.60 -8.48 -4.38
C CYS A 59 0.56 -8.83 -3.32
N ARG A 60 -0.68 -8.37 -3.52
CA ARG A 60 -1.79 -8.56 -2.59
C ARG A 60 -2.03 -10.03 -2.29
N ASP A 61 -2.12 -10.86 -3.33
CA ASP A 61 -2.37 -12.30 -3.20
C ASP A 61 -1.20 -12.99 -2.50
N ALA A 62 0.04 -12.56 -2.76
CA ALA A 62 1.22 -13.09 -2.09
C ALA A 62 1.26 -12.73 -0.60
N LEU A 63 0.76 -11.55 -0.20
CA LEU A 63 0.71 -11.14 1.19
C LEU A 63 -0.31 -11.93 2.01
N GLY A 64 -1.42 -12.35 1.40
CA GLY A 64 -2.53 -12.93 2.14
C GLY A 64 -2.99 -11.95 3.23
N SER A 65 -3.04 -12.40 4.49
CA SER A 65 -3.38 -11.57 5.65
C SER A 65 -2.21 -10.82 6.29
N SER A 66 -0.99 -10.94 5.74
CA SER A 66 0.17 -10.20 6.25
C SER A 66 0.10 -8.71 5.91
N GLN A 67 0.48 -7.85 6.86
CA GLN A 67 0.60 -6.40 6.67
C GLN A 67 2.05 -5.95 6.41
N GLU A 68 2.94 -6.84 5.98
CA GLU A 68 4.36 -6.54 5.78
C GLU A 68 4.78 -6.57 4.30
N PRO A 69 4.34 -5.59 3.47
CA PRO A 69 4.59 -5.59 2.03
C PRO A 69 6.08 -5.55 1.68
N TRP A 70 6.90 -4.92 2.51
CA TRP A 70 8.32 -4.71 2.19
C TRP A 70 9.21 -5.92 2.43
N THR A 71 8.63 -7.05 2.84
CA THR A 71 9.31 -8.36 2.87
C THR A 71 9.27 -9.07 1.52
N ARG A 72 8.56 -8.51 0.53
CA ARG A 72 8.34 -9.16 -0.78
C ARG A 72 8.73 -8.25 -1.94
N LYS A 73 9.58 -8.78 -2.83
CA LYS A 73 10.08 -8.05 -4.01
C LYS A 73 8.96 -7.61 -4.96
N ASN A 74 7.96 -8.46 -5.21
CA ASN A 74 6.80 -8.11 -6.05
C ASN A 74 5.94 -6.98 -5.44
N CYS A 75 5.86 -6.88 -4.11
CA CYS A 75 5.18 -5.78 -3.45
C CYS A 75 5.93 -4.46 -3.56
N VAL A 76 7.25 -4.47 -3.48
CA VAL A 76 8.06 -3.27 -3.76
C VAL A 76 7.89 -2.82 -5.21
N ALA A 77 7.87 -3.76 -6.17
CA ALA A 77 7.61 -3.43 -7.57
C ALA A 77 6.20 -2.85 -7.80
N ALA A 78 5.18 -3.45 -7.19
CA ALA A 78 3.80 -2.96 -7.24
C ALA A 78 3.67 -1.56 -6.63
N ALA A 79 4.32 -1.33 -5.48
CA ALA A 79 4.37 -0.03 -4.82
C ALA A 79 4.98 1.05 -5.71
N ILE A 80 6.03 0.77 -6.48
CA ILE A 80 6.59 1.76 -7.43
C ILE A 80 5.65 2.01 -8.61
N ALA A 81 4.89 1.00 -9.03
CA ALA A 81 3.94 1.07 -10.14
C ALA A 81 2.58 1.69 -9.76
N THR A 82 2.38 2.00 -8.48
CA THR A 82 1.18 2.61 -7.89
C THR A 82 1.61 3.82 -7.06
N ASP A 83 0.67 4.63 -6.61
CA ASP A 83 0.96 5.55 -5.51
C ASP A 83 0.72 4.87 -4.15
N MET A 84 1.30 5.42 -3.08
CA MET A 84 1.27 4.76 -1.77
C MET A 84 -0.12 4.77 -1.12
N GLU A 85 -0.97 5.76 -1.46
CA GLU A 85 -2.33 5.86 -0.93
C GLU A 85 -3.21 4.76 -1.51
N ASP A 86 -3.25 4.63 -2.84
CA ASP A 86 -3.96 3.56 -3.54
C ASP A 86 -3.35 2.19 -3.20
N PHE A 87 -2.02 2.08 -3.10
CA PHE A 87 -1.38 0.82 -2.71
C PHE A 87 -1.88 0.33 -1.35
N ALA A 88 -1.88 1.20 -0.34
CA ALA A 88 -2.30 0.83 1.01
C ALA A 88 -3.82 0.59 1.12
N ALA A 89 -4.64 1.42 0.46
CA ALA A 89 -6.08 1.26 0.42
C ALA A 89 -6.47 -0.07 -0.25
N GLY A 90 -5.77 -0.44 -1.31
CA GLY A 90 -5.98 -1.71 -1.99
C GLY A 90 -5.63 -2.92 -1.14
N LEU A 91 -4.49 -2.90 -0.45
CA LEU A 91 -4.06 -4.00 0.44
C LEU A 91 -5.04 -4.25 1.60
N SER A 92 -5.85 -3.27 1.99
CA SER A 92 -6.86 -3.47 3.03
C SER A 92 -7.97 -4.45 2.63
N CYS A 93 -8.13 -4.78 1.34
CA CYS A 93 -9.09 -5.79 0.88
C CYS A 93 -8.83 -7.20 1.47
N ASN A 94 -7.60 -7.51 1.88
CA ASN A 94 -7.23 -8.84 2.38
C ASN A 94 -7.13 -8.93 3.91
N VAL A 95 -7.35 -7.84 4.61
CA VAL A 95 -7.42 -7.86 6.07
C VAL A 95 -8.80 -8.38 6.46
N GLU A 96 -8.87 -9.37 7.35
CA GLU A 96 -10.15 -9.95 7.81
C GLU A 96 -11.11 -8.84 8.28
N SER A 97 -12.41 -9.01 8.03
CA SER A 97 -13.45 -8.06 8.39
C SER A 97 -13.30 -7.60 9.84
N GLY A 98 -12.90 -6.33 10.04
CA GLY A 98 -12.64 -5.74 11.35
C GLY A 98 -11.17 -5.45 11.69
N GLY A 99 -10.20 -5.86 10.85
CA GLY A 99 -8.81 -5.47 10.98
C GLY A 99 -8.53 -4.15 10.23
N THR A 100 -7.80 -3.24 10.88
CA THR A 100 -7.29 -2.03 10.22
C THR A 100 -5.93 -2.32 9.62
N VAL A 101 -5.70 -1.92 8.37
CA VAL A 101 -4.33 -1.77 7.87
C VAL A 101 -3.67 -0.68 8.72
N SER A 102 -2.56 -1.01 9.34
CA SER A 102 -1.76 -0.04 10.08
C SER A 102 -1.32 1.10 9.14
N PRO A 103 -1.17 2.35 9.63
CA PRO A 103 -0.70 3.45 8.79
C PRO A 103 0.61 3.08 8.09
N ILE A 104 0.78 3.48 6.83
CA ILE A 104 1.96 3.15 6.00
C ILE A 104 3.26 3.49 6.72
N SER A 105 3.31 4.61 7.42
CA SER A 105 4.45 5.07 8.22
C SER A 105 4.84 4.16 9.39
N THR A 106 4.00 3.18 9.73
CA THR A 106 4.23 2.21 10.82
C THR A 106 4.58 0.82 10.32
N TRP A 107 4.56 0.59 9.00
CA TRP A 107 5.02 -0.67 8.41
C TRP A 107 6.51 -0.89 8.71
N PRO A 108 6.99 -2.16 8.77
CA PRO A 108 8.40 -2.43 8.98
C PRO A 108 9.21 -1.83 7.84
N ASN A 109 10.48 -1.46 8.09
CA ASN A 109 11.36 -1.01 7.01
C ASN A 109 11.50 -2.08 5.92
N LEU A 110 11.92 -1.64 4.72
CA LEU A 110 12.28 -2.51 3.61
C LEU A 110 13.21 -3.63 4.09
N ASP A 111 12.81 -4.88 3.89
CA ASP A 111 13.63 -6.01 4.28
C ASP A 111 14.98 -5.93 3.55
N TYR A 112 16.06 -6.05 4.30
CA TYR A 112 17.38 -5.81 3.75
C TYR A 112 17.79 -6.86 2.70
N ASN A 113 17.22 -8.07 2.76
CA ASN A 113 17.42 -9.08 1.72
C ASN A 113 16.63 -8.73 0.46
N VAL A 114 15.46 -8.10 0.58
CA VAL A 114 14.73 -7.56 -0.59
C VAL A 114 15.56 -6.45 -1.24
N TYR A 115 16.08 -5.51 -0.46
CA TYR A 115 17.02 -4.49 -0.95
C TYR A 115 18.26 -5.12 -1.63
N ALA A 116 18.91 -6.10 -0.98
CA ALA A 116 20.04 -6.81 -1.57
C ALA A 116 19.67 -7.56 -2.86
N SER A 117 18.44 -8.06 -2.98
CA SER A 117 17.95 -8.69 -4.21
C SER A 117 17.71 -7.72 -5.38
N ILE A 118 17.73 -6.40 -5.10
CA ILE A 118 17.58 -5.32 -6.08
C ILE A 118 18.95 -4.82 -6.53
N VAL A 119 19.86 -4.56 -5.59
CA VAL A 119 21.16 -3.94 -5.89
C VAL A 119 22.33 -4.94 -5.97
N GLY A 120 22.11 -6.19 -5.54
CA GLY A 120 23.13 -7.23 -5.51
C GLY A 120 24.08 -7.13 -4.31
N ASP A 121 25.26 -7.75 -4.45
CA ASP A 121 26.23 -7.91 -3.35
C ASP A 121 26.73 -6.59 -2.75
N CYS A 122 26.66 -5.48 -3.50
CA CYS A 122 27.09 -4.18 -3.00
C CYS A 122 26.21 -3.65 -1.85
N ALA A 123 25.01 -4.23 -1.62
CA ALA A 123 24.21 -3.96 -0.44
C ALA A 123 25.00 -4.15 0.85
N TRP A 124 25.87 -5.16 0.92
CA TRP A 124 26.60 -5.53 2.14
C TRP A 124 27.91 -4.77 2.35
N SER A 125 28.19 -3.78 1.49
CA SER A 125 29.32 -2.88 1.70
C SER A 125 29.05 -1.90 2.85
N LYS A 126 30.11 -1.30 3.41
CA LYS A 126 30.04 -0.41 4.60
C LYS A 126 28.97 0.69 4.50
N ASP A 127 28.71 1.17 3.29
CA ASP A 127 27.76 2.26 3.02
C ASP A 127 26.60 1.83 2.09
N GLY A 128 26.54 0.54 1.75
CA GLY A 128 25.64 0.02 0.72
C GLY A 128 25.90 0.63 -0.67
N CYS A 129 24.99 0.40 -1.60
CA CYS A 129 25.01 1.03 -2.93
C CYS A 129 23.60 1.54 -3.26
N PRO A 130 23.49 2.74 -3.84
CA PRO A 130 22.18 3.30 -4.18
C PRO A 130 21.47 2.43 -5.21
N ILE A 131 20.15 2.40 -5.14
CA ILE A 131 19.29 1.74 -6.13
C ILE A 131 19.28 2.61 -7.38
N THR A 132 19.87 2.11 -8.45
CA THR A 132 19.96 2.85 -9.72
C THR A 132 18.63 2.82 -10.48
N GLN A 133 18.48 3.72 -11.45
CA GLN A 133 17.36 3.65 -12.41
C GLN A 133 17.21 2.25 -13.01
N GLN A 134 18.32 1.61 -13.43
CA GLN A 134 18.27 0.29 -14.05
C GLN A 134 17.82 -0.78 -13.06
N ASN A 135 18.22 -0.70 -11.78
CA ASN A 135 17.73 -1.64 -10.78
C ASN A 135 16.21 -1.57 -10.60
N PHE A 136 15.62 -0.37 -10.67
CA PHE A 136 14.16 -0.23 -10.61
C PHE A 136 13.45 -0.75 -11.87
N VAL A 137 14.01 -0.50 -13.06
CA VAL A 137 13.51 -1.09 -14.31
C VAL A 137 13.54 -2.62 -14.22
N ASP A 138 14.67 -3.19 -13.83
CA ASP A 138 14.85 -4.64 -13.72
C ASP A 138 13.93 -5.25 -12.66
N LEU A 139 13.76 -4.58 -11.52
CA LEU A 139 12.81 -4.99 -10.48
C LEU A 139 11.39 -5.12 -11.07
N ILE A 140 10.89 -4.08 -11.73
CA ILE A 140 9.51 -4.06 -12.22
C ILE A 140 9.32 -5.06 -13.36
N TYR A 141 10.21 -5.09 -14.35
CA TYR A 141 10.12 -6.04 -15.46
C TYR A 141 10.26 -7.49 -14.99
N SER A 142 11.14 -7.77 -14.03
CA SER A 142 11.29 -9.12 -13.47
C SER A 142 10.07 -9.55 -12.65
N SER A 143 9.40 -8.63 -11.95
CA SER A 143 8.13 -8.91 -11.26
C SER A 143 7.00 -9.18 -12.24
N ILE A 144 6.86 -8.38 -13.30
CA ILE A 144 5.87 -8.61 -14.38
C ILE A 144 6.10 -9.98 -15.03
N SER A 145 7.35 -10.36 -15.27
CA SER A 145 7.68 -11.62 -15.95
C SER A 145 7.25 -12.90 -15.20
N GLN A 146 6.95 -12.78 -13.90
CA GLN A 146 6.47 -13.88 -13.07
C GLN A 146 4.94 -14.04 -13.12
N GLU A 147 4.23 -13.10 -13.74
CA GLU A 147 2.78 -13.12 -13.85
C GLU A 147 2.31 -14.06 -14.97
N THR A 148 1.23 -14.78 -14.73
CA THR A 148 0.61 -15.67 -15.75
C THR A 148 0.06 -14.89 -16.95
N SER A 149 -0.34 -13.64 -16.76
CA SER A 149 -0.91 -12.77 -17.80
C SER A 149 -0.15 -11.45 -17.94
N ALA A 150 1.19 -11.54 -17.92
CA ALA A 150 2.11 -10.41 -17.99
C ALA A 150 1.71 -9.37 -19.04
N LYS A 151 1.53 -8.13 -18.58
CA LYS A 151 1.39 -6.93 -19.41
C LYS A 151 2.58 -6.04 -19.13
N TYR A 152 3.21 -5.51 -20.16
CA TYR A 152 4.40 -4.67 -20.01
C TYR A 152 4.06 -3.21 -20.31
N PRO A 153 4.80 -2.25 -19.70
CA PRO A 153 4.77 -0.87 -20.16
C PRO A 153 5.09 -0.77 -21.66
N PRO A 154 4.54 0.22 -22.39
CA PRO A 154 4.82 0.42 -23.82
C PRO A 154 6.30 0.53 -24.15
N SER A 155 7.09 1.06 -23.22
CA SER A 155 8.54 1.12 -23.29
C SER A 155 9.16 1.27 -21.89
N ALA A 156 10.44 0.93 -21.77
CA ALA A 156 11.21 1.24 -20.56
C ALA A 156 11.22 2.77 -20.29
N GLN A 157 11.24 3.59 -21.34
CA GLN A 157 11.16 5.05 -21.19
C GLN A 157 9.84 5.50 -20.55
N THR A 158 8.72 4.87 -20.91
CA THR A 158 7.43 5.16 -20.27
C THR A 158 7.47 4.84 -18.78
N LEU A 159 8.09 3.71 -18.42
CA LEU A 159 8.29 3.34 -17.02
C LEU A 159 9.18 4.36 -16.28
N ILE A 160 10.29 4.75 -16.92
CA ILE A 160 11.22 5.71 -16.35
C ILE A 160 10.54 7.07 -16.12
N ASP A 161 9.91 7.63 -17.14
CA ASP A 161 9.38 9.00 -17.08
C ASP A 161 8.18 9.12 -16.12
N ASN A 162 7.35 8.09 -16.04
CA ASN A 162 6.07 8.17 -15.31
C ASN A 162 6.12 7.54 -13.92
N TYR A 163 7.05 6.63 -13.62
CA TYR A 163 7.05 5.90 -12.35
C TYR A 163 8.37 6.07 -11.59
N ILE A 164 9.49 5.89 -12.29
CA ILE A 164 10.81 5.93 -11.64
C ILE A 164 11.25 7.37 -11.38
N LYS A 165 11.20 8.24 -12.39
CA LYS A 165 11.64 9.63 -12.27
C LYS A 165 10.90 10.40 -11.17
N PRO A 166 9.56 10.32 -11.02
CA PRO A 166 8.86 10.99 -9.92
C PRO A 166 9.33 10.57 -8.53
N MET A 167 9.70 9.31 -8.35
CA MET A 167 10.29 8.82 -7.09
C MET A 167 11.69 9.42 -6.85
N PHE A 168 12.52 9.52 -7.89
CA PHE A 168 13.81 10.21 -7.81
C PHE A 168 13.65 11.70 -7.46
N ASP A 169 12.70 12.37 -8.11
CA ASP A 169 12.38 13.78 -7.86
C ASP A 169 11.89 13.98 -6.41
N TRP A 170 11.05 13.09 -5.90
CA TRP A 170 10.60 13.11 -4.50
C TRP A 170 11.77 12.89 -3.53
N ALA A 171 12.63 11.90 -3.81
CA ALA A 171 13.74 11.55 -2.94
C ALA A 171 14.89 12.57 -2.97
N GLY A 172 14.92 13.46 -3.97
CA GLY A 172 15.95 14.47 -4.14
C GLY A 172 17.25 13.96 -4.78
N PHE A 173 17.17 12.95 -5.65
CA PHE A 173 18.34 12.35 -6.35
C PHE A 173 18.18 12.39 -7.87
N THR A 174 19.30 12.36 -8.59
CA THR A 174 19.27 12.17 -10.05
C THR A 174 19.32 10.69 -10.42
N LEU A 175 18.85 10.34 -11.62
CA LEU A 175 18.80 8.97 -12.13
C LEU A 175 20.19 8.30 -12.16
N GLU A 176 21.25 9.10 -12.38
CA GLU A 176 22.65 8.66 -12.40
C GLU A 176 23.20 8.40 -10.99
N GLN A 177 22.73 9.13 -9.98
CA GLN A 177 23.17 8.98 -8.58
C GLN A 177 22.57 7.73 -7.93
N GLY A 178 21.34 7.39 -8.32
CA GLY A 178 20.54 6.37 -7.63
C GLY A 178 20.00 6.87 -6.28
N ILE A 179 19.08 6.09 -5.70
CA ILE A 179 18.46 6.40 -4.40
C ILE A 179 19.08 5.51 -3.32
N PRO A 180 19.71 6.07 -2.27
CA PRO A 180 20.19 5.30 -1.13
C PRO A 180 19.05 4.56 -0.41
N TYR A 181 19.38 3.44 0.26
CA TYR A 181 18.40 2.62 0.99
C TYR A 181 17.48 3.45 1.91
N THR A 182 18.04 4.36 2.70
CA THR A 182 17.27 5.17 3.65
C THR A 182 16.22 6.04 2.94
N ASN A 183 16.58 6.66 1.83
CA ASN A 183 15.70 7.55 1.08
C ASN A 183 14.63 6.78 0.30
N PHE A 184 14.98 5.59 -0.23
CA PHE A 184 13.99 4.74 -0.86
C PHE A 184 13.01 4.16 0.17
N ASN A 185 13.52 3.77 1.34
CA ASN A 185 12.68 3.36 2.45
C ASN A 185 11.74 4.50 2.89
N ASP A 186 12.24 5.73 3.00
CA ASP A 186 11.39 6.88 3.32
C ASP A 186 10.32 7.12 2.25
N TRP A 187 10.66 6.96 0.96
CA TRP A 187 9.68 7.06 -0.12
C TRP A 187 8.54 6.04 0.03
N LEU A 188 8.86 4.78 0.39
CA LEU A 188 7.86 3.73 0.64
C LEU A 188 6.90 4.05 1.79
N HIS A 189 7.29 4.93 2.72
CA HIS A 189 6.50 5.23 3.93
C HIS A 189 5.79 6.58 3.86
N TYR A 190 6.29 7.52 3.05
CA TYR A 190 5.91 8.93 3.15
C TYR A 190 5.64 9.64 1.80
N SER A 191 5.77 8.95 0.67
CA SER A 191 5.60 9.60 -0.64
C SER A 191 4.18 10.05 -0.96
N GLY A 192 3.16 9.38 -0.39
CA GLY A 192 1.75 9.68 -0.63
C GLY A 192 1.36 9.46 -2.11
N ALA A 193 0.48 10.32 -2.62
CA ALA A 193 0.09 10.34 -4.02
C ALA A 193 1.24 10.79 -4.96
N VAL A 194 1.61 9.95 -5.92
CA VAL A 194 2.60 10.25 -6.97
C VAL A 194 1.91 10.33 -8.33
N ASN A 195 2.11 11.43 -9.06
CA ASN A 195 1.50 11.58 -10.38
C ASN A 195 2.23 10.73 -11.43
N HIS A 196 1.60 9.63 -11.84
CA HIS A 196 2.10 8.74 -12.90
C HIS A 196 1.75 9.17 -14.34
N GLY A 197 1.48 10.47 -14.54
CA GLY A 197 1.17 11.04 -15.85
C GLY A 197 -0.21 10.63 -16.37
N CYS A 198 -1.13 10.23 -15.48
CA CYS A 198 -2.50 9.87 -15.83
C CYS A 198 -3.51 10.69 -15.01
N PRO A 199 -3.88 11.90 -15.46
CA PRO A 199 -4.79 12.77 -14.73
C PRO A 199 -6.17 12.11 -14.58
N ASN A 200 -6.64 11.96 -13.34
CA ASN A 200 -7.97 11.41 -12.98
C ASN A 200 -8.26 10.02 -13.57
N GLY A 201 -7.22 9.24 -13.84
CA GLY A 201 -7.38 7.88 -14.36
C GLY A 201 -7.87 7.75 -15.81
N THR A 202 -8.37 8.83 -16.40
CA THR A 202 -8.71 8.88 -17.82
C THR A 202 -7.46 9.19 -18.63
N GLY A 203 -6.98 8.23 -19.43
CA GLY A 203 -6.01 8.50 -20.49
C GLY A 203 -4.60 7.96 -20.31
N CYS A 204 -4.37 6.98 -19.44
CA CYS A 204 -3.21 6.10 -19.59
C CYS A 204 -3.37 5.30 -20.91
N THR A 205 -3.02 5.87 -22.07
CA THR A 205 -2.97 5.11 -23.32
C THR A 205 -1.71 4.25 -23.30
N ASP A 206 -1.88 2.93 -23.43
CA ASP A 206 -0.79 2.03 -23.81
C ASP A 206 -0.49 2.12 -25.31
#